data_AF-A0A9D6DXK6-F1
#
_entry.id   AF-A0A9D6DXK6-F1
#
_cell.length_a   1.000
_cell.length_b   1.000
_cell.length_c   1.000
_cell.angle_alpha   90.00
_cell.angle_beta   90.00
_cell.angle_gamma   90.00
#
_symmetry.space_group_name_H-M   'P 1'
#
loop_
_entity.id
_entity.type
_entity.pdbx_description
1 polymer ?
#
loop_
_entity_poly.entity_id
_entity_poly.type
_entity_poly.pdbx_seq_one_letter_code
_entity_poly.pdbx_strand_id
1 'polypeptide(L)'
;MDFYQIRWEYEPTTFPLVWDENGSVLESFTPDFYLPDLDLYIELTTLKQSLVTKKNRKIRLLRQHYPHINIKIFYGRDYRSLLLKFGLQG
;
A
#
# COMPACT_ATOMS: atom_id res chain seq x y z
N MET A 1 -9.75 23.40 -17.99
CA MET A 1 -10.58 22.58 -17.08
C MET A 1 -9.63 21.55 -16.53
N ASP A 2 -9.14 21.80 -15.32
CA ASP A 2 -8.04 21.03 -14.77
C ASP A 2 -8.63 19.74 -14.20
N PHE A 3 -8.44 18.66 -14.94
CA PHE A 3 -8.78 17.33 -14.48
C PHE A 3 -8.01 17.07 -13.18
N TYR A 4 -8.69 16.59 -12.15
CA TYR A 4 -8.13 16.28 -10.83
C TYR A 4 -6.95 15.29 -10.95
N GLN A 5 -5.73 15.80 -11.14
CA GLN A 5 -4.51 15.03 -10.93
C GLN A 5 -4.30 14.93 -9.43
N ILE A 6 -4.68 13.78 -8.87
CA ILE A 6 -4.42 13.51 -7.46
C ILE A 6 -2.92 13.23 -7.32
N ARG A 7 -2.28 13.87 -6.35
CA ARG A 7 -0.85 13.65 -6.08
C ARG A 7 -0.64 12.25 -5.57
N TRP A 8 0.46 11.63 -6.00
CA TRP A 8 0.83 10.30 -5.58
C TRP A 8 2.35 10.18 -5.48
N GLU A 9 2.79 9.27 -4.62
CA GLU A 9 4.21 8.96 -4.41
C GLU A 9 4.39 7.44 -4.49
N TYR A 10 5.47 6.99 -5.14
CA TYR A 10 5.81 5.57 -5.29
C TYR A 10 6.67 5.10 -4.13
N GLU A 11 6.24 4.02 -3.45
CA GLU A 11 6.94 3.40 -2.30
C GLU A 11 7.55 4.39 -1.28
N PRO A 12 6.84 5.46 -0.85
CA PRO A 12 7.47 6.56 -0.10
C PRO A 12 7.77 6.20 1.36
N THR A 13 7.17 5.13 1.88
CA THR A 13 7.24 4.79 3.30
C THR A 13 7.36 3.29 3.50
N THR A 14 8.32 2.89 4.33
CA THR A 14 8.50 1.50 4.76
C THR A 14 8.16 1.39 6.24
N PHE A 15 7.24 0.48 6.57
CA PHE A 15 6.78 0.23 7.93
C PHE A 15 7.43 -1.04 8.49
N PRO A 16 8.24 -0.95 9.55
CA PRO A 16 8.70 -2.12 10.29
C PRO A 16 7.50 -2.82 10.95
N LEU A 17 7.44 -4.15 10.85
CA LEU A 17 6.33 -4.98 11.32
C LEU A 17 6.75 -6.06 12.33
N VAL A 18 7.98 -6.54 12.24
CA VAL A 18 8.53 -7.58 13.13
C VAL A 18 9.96 -7.18 13.48
N TRP A 19 10.31 -7.36 14.75
CA TRP A 19 11.62 -7.06 15.30
C TRP A 19 12.16 -8.29 16.04
N ASP A 20 13.49 -8.39 16.13
CA ASP A 20 14.14 -9.36 17.01
C ASP A 20 14.22 -8.85 18.46
N GLU A 21 14.78 -9.67 19.35
CA GLU A 21 14.97 -9.33 20.77
C GLU A 21 15.89 -8.13 20.99
N ASN A 22 16.73 -7.80 20.02
CA ASN A 22 17.66 -6.68 20.05
C ASN A 22 17.05 -5.40 19.43
N GLY A 23 15.79 -5.46 18.97
CA GLY A 23 15.09 -4.35 18.31
C GLY A 23 15.45 -4.14 16.84
N SER A 24 16.15 -5.09 16.21
CA SER A 24 16.46 -5.03 14.77
C SER A 24 15.25 -5.45 13.94
N VAL A 25 14.97 -4.74 12.85
CA VAL A 25 13.83 -5.04 11.98
C VAL A 25 14.05 -6.34 11.21
N LEU A 26 13.22 -7.35 11.48
CA LEU A 26 13.20 -8.63 10.77
C LEU A 26 12.31 -8.60 9.54
N GLU A 27 11.17 -7.89 9.62
CA GLU A 27 10.25 -7.75 8.51
C GLU A 27 9.65 -6.36 8.45
N SER A 28 9.51 -5.85 7.23
CA SER A 28 8.84 -4.60 6.93
C SER A 28 7.78 -4.77 5.84
N PHE A 29 6.99 -3.73 5.66
CA PHE A 29 5.99 -3.61 4.61
C PHE A 29 6.05 -2.21 4.01
N THR A 30 6.13 -2.15 2.69
CA THR A 30 6.24 -0.91 1.91
C THR A 30 5.06 -0.92 0.95
N PRO A 31 4.04 -0.07 1.15
CA PRO A 31 2.93 0.04 0.21
C PRO A 31 3.42 0.56 -1.14
N ASP A 32 2.83 0.06 -2.23
CA ASP A 32 3.20 0.48 -3.59
C ASP A 32 3.04 2.00 -3.81
N PHE A 33 1.99 2.61 -3.25
CA PHE A 33 1.72 4.05 -3.42
C PHE A 33 1.20 4.72 -2.17
N TYR A 34 1.38 6.04 -2.10
CA TYR A 34 0.71 6.94 -1.16
C TYR A 34 0.02 8.07 -1.93
N LEU A 35 -1.17 8.45 -1.47
CA LEU A 35 -1.97 9.56 -2.00
C LEU A 35 -2.05 10.64 -0.91
N PRO A 36 -1.16 11.65 -0.90
CA PRO A 36 -1.08 12.64 0.18
C PRO A 36 -2.38 13.43 0.35
N ASP A 37 -3.10 13.70 -0.74
CA ASP A 37 -4.36 14.46 -0.73
C ASP A 37 -5.49 13.70 -0.02
N LEU A 38 -5.36 12.38 0.13
CA LEU A 38 -6.35 11.50 0.74
C LEU A 38 -5.85 10.83 2.01
N ASP A 39 -4.59 11.09 2.42
CA ASP A 39 -3.88 10.37 3.48
C ASP A 39 -4.11 8.85 3.38
N LEU A 40 -3.81 8.30 2.19
CA LEU A 40 -4.15 6.92 1.84
C LEU A 40 -3.00 6.19 1.16
N TYR A 41 -2.61 5.06 1.75
CA TYR A 41 -1.71 4.10 1.13
C TYR A 41 -2.47 3.08 0.27
N ILE A 42 -1.87 2.71 -0.85
CA ILE A 42 -2.40 1.75 -1.80
C ILE A 42 -1.40 0.62 -1.99
N GLU A 43 -1.91 -0.61 -1.90
CA GLU A 43 -1.19 -1.84 -2.20
C GLU A 43 -1.86 -2.55 -3.37
N LEU A 44 -1.15 -2.73 -4.48
CA LEU A 44 -1.61 -3.52 -5.62
C LEU A 44 -1.35 -4.99 -5.37
N THR A 45 -2.32 -5.85 -5.65
CA THR A 45 -2.12 -7.30 -5.59
C THR A 45 -2.74 -7.98 -6.79
N THR A 46 -1.99 -8.92 -7.37
CA THR A 46 -2.58 -9.96 -8.20
C THR A 46 -2.87 -11.13 -7.25
N LEU A 47 -4.13 -11.54 -7.11
CA LEU A 47 -4.56 -12.60 -6.18
C LEU A 47 -4.06 -14.01 -6.60
N LYS A 48 -2.78 -14.19 -6.92
CA LYS A 48 -2.22 -15.55 -6.91
C LYS A 48 -2.32 -16.02 -5.46
N GLN A 49 -3.19 -16.99 -5.22
CA GLN A 49 -3.62 -17.40 -3.88
C GLN A 49 -2.44 -17.77 -2.97
N SER A 50 -1.34 -18.29 -3.54
CA SER A 50 -0.09 -18.58 -2.83
C SER A 50 0.64 -17.35 -2.25
N LEU A 51 0.47 -16.16 -2.83
CA LEU A 51 1.12 -14.91 -2.40
C LEU A 51 0.28 -14.11 -1.39
N VAL A 52 -1.02 -14.38 -1.32
CA VAL A 52 -1.97 -13.65 -0.47
C VAL A 52 -1.75 -13.93 1.01
N THR A 53 -1.36 -15.15 1.39
CA THR A 53 -1.22 -15.51 2.82
C THR A 53 -0.16 -14.69 3.53
N LYS A 54 1.04 -14.55 2.95
CA LYS A 54 2.12 -13.73 3.54
C LYS A 54 1.75 -12.25 3.56
N LYS A 55 1.14 -11.76 2.49
CA LYS A 55 0.72 -10.36 2.36
C LYS A 55 -0.38 -9.99 3.37
N ASN A 56 -1.39 -10.84 3.53
CA ASN A 56 -2.44 -10.66 4.54
C ASN A 56 -1.86 -10.64 5.96
N ARG A 57 -0.87 -11.49 6.25
CA ARG A 57 -0.17 -11.44 7.55
C ARG A 57 0.49 -10.08 7.77
N LYS A 58 1.23 -9.57 6.79
CA LYS A 58 1.89 -8.26 6.89
C LYS A 58 0.89 -7.13 7.06
N ILE A 59 -0.20 -7.13 6.31
CA ILE A 59 -1.26 -6.11 6.41
C ILE A 59 -1.97 -6.18 7.77
N ARG A 60 -2.18 -7.37 8.32
CA ARG A 60 -2.71 -7.53 9.66
C ARG A 60 -1.77 -6.92 10.71
N LEU A 61 -0.47 -7.21 10.62
CA LEU A 61 0.54 -6.63 11.52
C LEU A 61 0.62 -5.11 11.37
N LEU A 62 0.56 -4.59 10.14
CA LEU A 62 0.53 -3.15 9.89
C LEU A 62 -0.65 -2.50 10.61
N ARG A 63 -1.85 -3.06 10.48
CA ARG A 63 -3.05 -2.54 11.17
C ARG A 63 -2.98 -2.65 12.69
N GLN A 64 -2.22 -3.61 13.22
CA GLN A 64 -2.00 -3.76 14.65
C GLN A 64 -1.01 -2.72 15.19
N HIS A 65 0.11 -2.51 14.51
CA HIS A 65 1.14 -1.56 14.95
C HIS A 65 0.82 -0.10 14.60
N TYR A 66 0.14 0.12 13.47
CA TYR A 66 -0.16 1.44 12.92
C TYR A 66 -1.66 1.57 12.60
N PRO A 67 -2.53 1.59 13.63
CA PRO A 67 -3.99 1.61 13.43
C PRO A 67 -4.51 2.89 12.76
N HIS A 68 -3.71 3.96 12.74
CA HIS A 68 -4.02 5.24 12.11
C HIS A 68 -3.71 5.28 10.61
N ILE A 69 -2.97 4.29 10.08
CA ILE A 69 -2.59 4.26 8.67
C ILE A 69 -3.75 3.75 7.84
N ASN A 70 -4.24 4.60 6.94
CA ASN A 70 -5.25 4.21 5.96
C ASN A 70 -4.59 3.44 4.83
N ILE A 71 -4.92 2.16 4.68
CA ILE A 71 -4.42 1.33 3.58
C ILE A 71 -5.55 0.59 2.87
N LYS A 72 -5.53 0.64 1.53
CA LYS A 72 -6.43 -0.12 0.66
C LYS A 72 -5.67 -1.05 -0.28
N ILE A 73 -6.18 -2.26 -0.44
CA ILE A 73 -5.64 -3.26 -1.36
C ILE A 73 -6.46 -3.22 -2.64
N PHE A 74 -5.81 -3.09 -3.79
CA PHE A 74 -6.46 -3.09 -5.10
C PHE A 74 -6.02 -4.29 -5.93
N TYR A 75 -6.95 -4.86 -6.70
CA TYR A 75 -6.64 -6.00 -7.55
C TYR A 75 -6.08 -5.54 -8.89
N GLY A 76 -5.19 -6.32 -9.48
CA GLY A 76 -4.51 -5.95 -10.74
C GLY A 76 -5.44 -5.62 -11.93
N ARG A 77 -6.72 -6.03 -11.89
CA ARG A 77 -7.74 -5.58 -12.87
C ARG A 77 -8.29 -4.18 -12.56
N ASP A 78 -8.39 -3.84 -11.28
CA ASP A 78 -8.82 -2.52 -10.81
C ASP A 78 -7.72 -1.48 -10.99
N TYR A 79 -6.44 -1.89 -11.09
CA TYR A 79 -5.31 -0.99 -11.35
C TYR A 79 -5.50 -0.11 -12.58
N ARG A 80 -5.98 -0.65 -13.72
CA ARG A 80 -6.22 0.18 -14.92
C ARG A 80 -7.30 1.24 -14.69
N SER A 81 -8.37 0.88 -13.98
CA SER A 81 -9.43 1.82 -13.62
C SER A 81 -8.96 2.85 -12.58
N LEU A 82 -8.07 2.43 -11.67
CA LEU A 82 -7.38 3.28 -10.71
C LEU A 82 -6.54 4.35 -11.43
N LEU A 83 -5.70 3.92 -12.38
CA LEU A 83 -4.89 4.80 -13.22
C LEU A 83 -5.75 5.84 -13.95
N LEU A 84 -6.83 5.38 -14.59
CA LEU A 84 -7.78 6.24 -15.29
C LEU A 84 -8.47 7.23 -14.34
N LYS A 85 -8.87 6.80 -13.14
CA LYS A 85 -9.58 7.63 -12.16
C LYS A 85 -8.67 8.67 -11.48
N PHE A 86 -7.39 8.38 -11.31
CA PHE A 86 -6.41 9.31 -10.71
C PHE A 86 -5.68 10.17 -11.76
N GLY A 87 -6.06 10.08 -13.04
CA GLY A 87 -5.44 10.87 -14.11
C GLY A 87 -3.99 10.46 -14.39
N LEU A 88 -3.61 9.24 -14.05
CA LEU A 88 -2.32 8.62 -14.38
C LEU A 88 -2.31 8.27 -15.87
N GLN A 89 -2.34 9.30 -16.73
CA GLN A 89 -2.01 9.15 -18.13
C GLN A 89 -0.50 8.92 -18.20
N GLY A 90 -0.11 7.73 -18.66
CA GLY A 90 1.22 7.53 -19.24
C GLY A 90 1.30 8.19 -20.60
#